data_AF-A0A963CYD9-F1
#
_entry.id   AF-A0A963CYD9-F1
#
_cell.length_a   1.000
_cell.length_b   1.000
_cell.length_c   1.000
_cell.angle_alpha   90.00
_cell.angle_beta   90.00
_cell.angle_gamma   90.00
#
_symmetry.space_group_name_H-M   'P 1'
#
loop_
_entity.id
_entity.type
_entity.pdbx_description
1 polymer ?
#
loop_
_entity_poly.entity_id
_entity_poly.type
_entity_poly.pdbx_seq_one_letter_code
_entity_poly.pdbx_strand_id
1 'polypeptide(L)'
;MAYSYTEKKRIRKSFGTGRPVLDVPFLLATQIESYASFLQAETGPAERVNNGLQAAFNSIFPISSHSGNARLEFVHYQLGEPPFDVKECQQRGLTFASP
;
A
#
# COMPACT_ATOMS: atom_id res chain seq x y z
N MET A 1 -10.15 -16.99 30.33
CA MET A 1 -10.31 -16.59 28.91
C MET A 1 -11.80 -16.43 28.64
N ALA A 2 -12.26 -15.20 28.42
CA ALA A 2 -13.63 -14.99 27.98
C ALA A 2 -13.70 -15.30 26.48
N TYR A 3 -14.46 -16.34 26.11
CA TYR A 3 -14.69 -16.68 24.70
C TYR A 3 -15.52 -15.60 24.02
N SER A 4 -15.21 -15.29 22.76
CA SER A 4 -16.06 -14.48 21.90
C SER A 4 -17.39 -15.17 21.61
N TYR A 5 -18.38 -14.41 21.15
CA TYR A 5 -19.72 -14.92 20.84
C TYR A 5 -19.68 -16.08 19.82
N THR A 6 -18.82 -16.00 18.81
CA THR A 6 -18.68 -17.03 17.78
C THR A 6 -17.92 -18.26 18.28
N GLU A 7 -16.92 -18.09 19.13
CA GLU A 7 -16.17 -19.21 19.73
C GLU A 7 -17.04 -20.04 20.69
N LYS A 8 -17.96 -19.41 21.42
CA LYS A 8 -18.91 -20.13 22.30
C LYS A 8 -19.81 -21.10 21.56
N LYS A 9 -20.10 -20.86 20.26
CA LYS A 9 -20.94 -21.74 19.45
C LYS A 9 -20.27 -23.09 19.13
N ARG A 10 -18.93 -23.14 19.06
CA ARG A 10 -18.18 -24.37 18.81
C ARG A 10 -16.77 -24.28 19.40
N ILE A 11 -16.62 -24.86 20.58
CA ILE A 11 -15.34 -24.85 21.32
C ILE A 11 -14.37 -25.87 20.69
N ARG A 12 -13.19 -25.42 20.27
CA ARG A 12 -12.07 -26.28 19.86
C ARG A 12 -11.12 -26.48 21.03
N LYS A 13 -10.99 -27.71 21.53
CA LYS A 13 -10.02 -28.05 22.58
C LYS A 13 -8.60 -28.05 22.00
N SER A 14 -7.68 -27.34 22.65
CA SER A 14 -6.25 -27.35 22.35
C SER A 14 -5.49 -28.18 23.39
N PHE A 15 -4.48 -28.94 22.95
CA PHE A 15 -3.61 -29.77 23.81
C PHE A 15 -2.17 -29.24 23.90
N GLY A 16 -1.88 -28.10 23.25
CA GLY A 16 -0.56 -27.47 23.32
C GLY A 16 -0.24 -27.03 24.74
N THR A 17 0.93 -27.42 25.25
CA THR A 17 1.39 -27.12 26.61
C THR A 17 2.16 -25.80 26.69
N GLY A 18 2.78 -25.38 25.58
CA GLY A 18 3.46 -24.09 25.45
C GLY A 18 2.46 -22.94 25.41
N ARG A 19 2.69 -21.91 26.23
CA ARG A 19 1.92 -20.66 26.15
C ARG A 19 2.45 -19.84 24.97
N PRO A 20 1.58 -19.28 24.10
CA PRO A 20 2.03 -18.36 23.06
C PRO A 20 2.70 -17.15 23.73
N VAL A 21 3.94 -16.86 23.34
CA VAL A 21 4.70 -15.71 23.83
C VAL A 21 4.35 -14.45 23.04
N LEU A 22 4.00 -14.63 21.76
CA LEU A 22 3.58 -13.58 20.84
C LEU A 22 2.31 -14.04 20.12
N ASP A 23 1.43 -13.09 19.87
CA ASP A 23 0.24 -13.32 19.06
C ASP A 23 0.61 -13.47 17.58
N VAL A 24 -0.27 -14.13 16.84
CA VAL A 24 -0.11 -14.26 15.39
C VAL A 24 -0.26 -12.88 14.76
N PRO A 25 0.72 -12.42 13.97
CA PRO A 25 0.64 -11.11 13.33
C PRO A 25 -0.42 -11.11 12.23
N PHE A 26 -0.77 -9.91 11.75
CA PHE A 26 -1.65 -9.79 10.60
C PHE A 26 -0.97 -10.35 9.34
N LEU A 27 -1.45 -11.49 8.85
CA LEU A 27 -0.75 -12.28 7.84
C LEU A 27 -0.63 -11.59 6.47
N LEU A 28 -1.45 -10.57 6.21
CA LEU A 28 -1.41 -9.80 4.96
C LEU A 28 -0.64 -8.48 5.11
N ALA A 29 -0.05 -8.21 6.29
CA ALA A 29 0.63 -6.95 6.59
C ALA A 29 1.68 -6.61 5.53
N THR A 30 2.56 -7.56 5.19
CA THR A 30 3.65 -7.34 4.22
C THR A 30 3.15 -6.80 2.88
N GLN A 31 2.06 -7.34 2.34
CA GLN A 31 1.55 -6.92 1.04
C GLN A 31 0.95 -5.50 1.10
N ILE A 32 0.15 -5.24 2.14
CA ILE A 32 -0.53 -3.95 2.33
C ILE A 32 0.48 -2.84 2.64
N GLU A 33 1.38 -3.09 3.60
CA GLU A 33 2.38 -2.12 4.05
C GLU A 33 3.43 -1.82 2.97
N SER A 34 3.87 -2.84 2.23
CA SER A 34 4.81 -2.64 1.13
C SER A 34 4.20 -1.78 0.01
N TYR A 35 2.92 -1.99 -0.33
CA TYR A 35 2.28 -1.21 -1.38
C TYR A 35 1.94 0.22 -0.90
N ALA A 36 1.47 0.35 0.35
CA ALA A 36 1.21 1.66 0.96
C ALA A 36 2.49 2.51 1.06
N SER A 37 3.62 1.91 1.44
CA SER A 37 4.91 2.61 1.49
C SER A 37 5.45 2.98 0.11
N PHE A 38 5.16 2.18 -0.93
CA PHE A 38 5.51 2.52 -2.30
C PHE A 38 4.74 3.75 -2.82
N LEU A 39 3.43 3.82 -2.51
CA LEU A 39 2.53 4.86 -3.00
C LEU A 39 2.54 6.14 -2.17
N GLN A 40 2.66 6.03 -0.84
CA GLN A 40 2.48 7.15 0.11
C GLN A 40 1.21 7.97 -0.14
N ALA A 41 0.10 7.29 -0.45
CA ALA A 41 -1.16 7.91 -0.89
C ALA A 41 -1.75 8.88 0.15
N GLU A 42 -1.70 8.50 1.43
CA GLU A 42 -2.25 9.28 2.55
C GLU A 42 -1.28 10.35 3.09
N THR A 43 -0.07 10.44 2.54
CA THR A 43 0.95 11.39 2.99
C THR A 43 0.96 12.61 2.08
N GLY A 44 0.84 13.81 2.68
CA GLY A 44 0.91 15.07 1.96
C GLY A 44 2.26 15.25 1.24
N PRO A 45 2.32 15.92 0.08
CA PRO A 45 3.54 15.98 -0.75
C PRO A 45 4.82 16.42 -0.03
N ALA A 46 4.71 17.35 0.93
CA ALA A 46 5.86 17.88 1.68
C ALA A 46 6.39 16.92 2.76
N GLU A 47 5.57 15.98 3.23
CA GLU A 47 5.92 15.04 4.31
C GLU A 47 6.34 13.67 3.77
N ARG A 48 6.32 13.49 2.44
CA ARG A 48 6.70 12.23 1.79
C ARG A 48 8.18 11.94 1.99
N VAL A 49 8.45 10.70 2.39
CA VAL A 49 9.80 10.18 2.52
C VAL A 49 10.31 9.81 1.13
N ASN A 50 11.64 9.86 0.93
CA ASN A 50 12.27 9.51 -0.33
C ASN A 50 12.31 7.98 -0.56
N ASN A 51 11.14 7.36 -0.76
CA ASN A 51 10.96 5.94 -1.09
C ASN A 51 9.86 5.77 -2.16
N GLY A 52 9.80 4.58 -2.77
CA GLY A 52 8.77 4.25 -3.77
C GLY A 52 8.72 5.22 -4.95
N LEU A 53 7.53 5.75 -5.25
CA LEU A 53 7.32 6.73 -6.32
C LEU A 53 8.16 8.00 -6.15
N GLN A 54 8.24 8.52 -4.92
CA GLN A 54 9.01 9.74 -4.63
C GLN A 54 10.50 9.54 -4.95
N ALA A 55 11.07 8.39 -4.57
CA ALA A 55 12.44 8.04 -4.89
C ALA A 55 12.67 7.87 -6.40
N ALA A 56 11.72 7.25 -7.11
CA ALA A 56 11.80 7.10 -8.55
C ALA A 56 11.85 8.47 -9.25
N PHE A 57 10.96 9.40 -8.92
CA PHE A 57 10.99 10.75 -9.49
C PHE A 57 12.26 11.51 -9.13
N ASN A 58 12.68 11.49 -7.87
CA ASN A 58 13.90 12.17 -7.44
C ASN A 58 15.18 11.61 -8.07
N SER A 59 15.18 10.34 -8.49
CA SER A 59 16.34 9.72 -9.15
C SER A 59 16.47 10.10 -10.63
N ILE A 60 15.35 10.41 -11.28
CA ILE A 60 15.31 10.72 -12.71
C ILE A 60 15.39 12.23 -12.96
N PHE A 61 14.79 13.02 -12.08
CA PHE A 61 14.73 14.47 -12.19
C PHE A 61 15.86 15.14 -11.40
N PRO A 62 16.37 16.29 -11.87
CA PRO A 62 15.95 17.05 -13.05
C PRO A 62 16.47 16.47 -14.37
N ILE A 63 15.66 16.61 -15.43
CA ILE A 63 16.07 16.25 -16.80
C ILE A 63 16.43 17.54 -17.54
N SER A 64 17.67 17.66 -18.01
CA SER A 64 18.14 18.81 -18.81
C SER A 64 18.14 18.50 -20.31
N SER A 65 17.71 19.45 -21.13
CA SER A 65 17.86 19.38 -22.59
C SER A 65 19.35 19.34 -22.97
N HIS A 66 19.68 18.63 -24.03
CA HIS A 66 21.04 18.57 -24.56
C HIS A 66 21.59 19.95 -24.96
N SER A 67 20.71 20.86 -25.39
CA SER A 67 21.07 22.25 -25.72
C SER A 67 21.24 23.16 -24.50
N GLY A 68 20.93 22.68 -23.28
CA GLY A 68 20.98 23.48 -22.05
C GLY A 68 19.86 24.51 -21.89
N ASN A 69 19.05 24.74 -22.92
CA ASN A 69 18.03 25.81 -22.93
C ASN A 69 16.74 25.47 -22.16
N ALA A 70 16.60 24.24 -21.68
CA ALA A 70 15.41 23.78 -20.95
C ALA A 70 15.78 22.74 -19.88
N ARG A 71 15.05 22.77 -18.77
CA ARG A 71 15.15 21.81 -17.67
C ARG A 71 13.75 21.47 -17.17
N LEU A 72 13.49 20.18 -17.03
CA LEU A 72 12.26 19.66 -16.47
C LEU A 72 12.51 19.33 -14.99
N GLU A 73 11.63 19.82 -14.13
CA GLU A 73 11.69 19.57 -12.68
C GLU A 73 10.45 18.83 -12.22
N PHE A 74 10.65 17.93 -11.27
CA PHE A 74 9.56 17.26 -10.58
C PHE A 74 9.16 18.10 -9.37
N VAL A 75 7.86 18.42 -9.25
CA VAL A 75 7.31 19.18 -8.12
C VAL A 75 6.62 18.25 -7.13
N HIS A 76 5.61 17.50 -7.59
CA HIS A 76 4.87 16.53 -6.80
C HIS A 76 4.07 15.58 -7.72
N TYR A 77 3.55 14.49 -7.16
CA TYR A 77 2.54 13.63 -7.80
C TYR A 77 1.27 13.54 -6.95
N GLN A 78 0.16 13.21 -7.58
CA GLN A 78 -1.11 12.87 -6.95
C GLN A 78 -1.62 11.58 -7.57
N LEU A 79 -2.26 10.75 -6.75
CA LEU A 79 -2.97 9.56 -7.22
C LEU A 79 -4.44 9.94 -7.34
N GLY A 80 -5.02 9.78 -8.52
CA GLY A 80 -6.44 10.01 -8.73
C GLY A 80 -7.32 8.93 -8.10
N GLU A 81 -8.61 9.01 -8.38
CA GLU A 81 -9.53 7.94 -8.03
C GLU A 81 -9.64 6.96 -9.20
N PRO A 82 -9.64 5.64 -8.93
CA PRO A 82 -9.96 4.65 -9.94
C PRO A 82 -11.35 4.91 -10.54
N PRO A 83 -11.51 4.83 -11.88
CA PRO A 83 -12.78 5.15 -12.53
C PRO A 83 -13.91 4.14 -12.24
N PHE A 84 -13.55 2.92 -11.81
CA PHE A 84 -14.46 1.83 -11.52
C PHE A 84 -14.01 1.11 -10.26
N ASP A 85 -14.96 0.47 -9.56
CA ASP A 85 -14.63 -0.36 -8.41
C ASP A 85 -14.06 -1.73 -8.82
N VAL A 86 -13.59 -2.50 -7.83
CA VAL A 86 -12.98 -3.82 -8.07
C VAL A 86 -13.96 -4.80 -8.74
N LYS A 87 -15.26 -4.73 -8.39
CA LYS A 87 -16.26 -5.68 -8.92
C LYS A 87 -16.60 -5.37 -10.37
N GLU A 88 -16.75 -4.10 -10.71
CA GLU A 88 -16.98 -3.62 -12.06
C GLU A 88 -15.80 -3.94 -12.97
N CYS A 89 -14.56 -3.73 -12.50
CA CYS A 89 -13.36 -4.14 -13.22
C CYS A 89 -13.35 -5.65 -13.51
N GLN A 90 -13.69 -6.48 -12.52
CA GLN A 90 -13.77 -7.94 -12.71
C GLN A 90 -14.84 -8.34 -13.73
N GLN A 91 -16.03 -7.74 -13.69
CA GLN A 91 -17.12 -8.04 -14.63
C GLN A 91 -16.80 -7.62 -16.06
N ARG A 92 -16.11 -6.49 -16.22
CA ARG A 92 -15.77 -5.92 -17.53
C ARG A 92 -14.43 -6.42 -18.09
N GLY A 93 -13.66 -7.19 -17.31
CA GLY A 93 -12.31 -7.64 -17.68
C GLY A 93 -11.30 -6.49 -17.76
N LEU A 94 -11.46 -5.46 -16.93
CA LEU A 94 -10.57 -4.29 -16.87
C LEU A 94 -9.56 -4.44 -15.72
N THR A 95 -8.45 -3.70 -15.79
CA THR A 95 -7.50 -3.59 -14.67
C THR A 95 -7.96 -2.49 -13.71
N PHE A 96 -7.99 -2.79 -12.41
CA PHE A 96 -8.25 -1.79 -11.37
C PHE A 96 -6.99 -0.95 -11.14
N ALA A 97 -7.03 0.33 -11.52
CA ALA A 97 -5.89 1.23 -11.47
C ALA A 97 -6.33 2.69 -11.29
N SER A 98 -5.42 3.52 -10.77
CA SER A 98 -5.56 4.98 -10.64
C SER A 98 -4.65 5.69 -11.65
N PRO A 99 -5.08 6.86 -12.19
CA PRO A 99 -4.17 7.79 -12.85
C PRO A 99 -3.23 8.46 -11.84
#